data_AF-A0A0Q8JG84-F1
#
_entry.id   AF-A0A0Q8JG84-F1
#
_cell.length_a   1.000
_cell.length_b   1.000
_cell.length_c   1.000
_cell.angle_alpha   90.00
_cell.angle_beta   90.00
_cell.angle_gamma   90.00
#
_symmetry.space_group_name_H-M   'P 1'
#
loop_
_entity.id
_entity.type
_entity.pdbx_description
1 polymer ?
#
loop_
_entity_poly.entity_id
_entity_poly.type
_entity_poly.pdbx_seq_one_letter_code
_entity_poly.pdbx_strand_id
1 'polypeptide(L)'
;MSLRVCGALAALVLAASASARPAEEAASAAPGKATVAQASSLLDTMGFENVLRQMMVLVNDQTLPEEPREDGDKALLQRWMAATKLQPVAAQTAQRLAEQTSAAQLDEALRYFRSAAGQTELSCVRDSAATPAVSACIEQRGGEAQLRAHRAFADSDIENTIGDVLGDSFGPELFAAASAALDGDAALKRDVARYCKRRPTGLCAMVGAAPAESGS
;
A
#
# COMPACT_ATOMS: atom_id res chain seq x y z
N MET A 1 21.35 16.72 -65.47
CA MET A 1 21.89 15.75 -66.44
C MET A 1 22.29 14.49 -65.69
N SER A 2 22.06 13.33 -66.29
CA SER A 2 22.33 12.01 -65.69
C SER A 2 23.82 11.69 -65.62
N LEU A 3 24.20 10.80 -64.69
CA LEU A 3 24.89 9.55 -65.05
C LEU A 3 24.87 8.56 -63.87
N ARG A 4 24.18 7.43 -64.08
CA ARG A 4 24.43 6.19 -63.34
C ARG A 4 25.53 5.44 -64.07
N VAL A 5 26.44 4.78 -63.34
CA VAL A 5 27.26 3.68 -63.89
C VAL A 5 27.20 2.52 -62.89
N CYS A 6 26.74 1.37 -63.37
CA CYS A 6 26.84 0.10 -62.66
C CYS A 6 28.18 -0.57 -63.01
N GLY A 7 28.79 -1.26 -62.04
CA GLY A 7 29.91 -2.18 -62.25
C GLY A 7 29.90 -3.20 -61.12
N ALA A 8 29.91 -4.50 -61.44
CA ALA A 8 29.63 -5.57 -60.48
C ALA A 8 30.55 -6.79 -60.71
N LEU A 9 30.82 -7.54 -59.62
CA LEU A 9 31.64 -8.78 -59.54
C LEU A 9 33.14 -8.61 -59.90
N ALA A 10 34.12 -9.39 -59.42
CA ALA A 10 34.36 -10.21 -58.21
C ALA A 10 35.89 -10.57 -58.20
N ALA A 11 36.55 -11.25 -57.25
CA ALA A 11 36.18 -11.94 -56.01
C ALA A 11 37.41 -12.07 -55.05
N LEU A 12 37.18 -12.64 -53.84
CA LEU A 12 38.11 -13.50 -53.03
C LEU A 12 39.63 -13.23 -53.00
N VAL A 13 40.15 -12.86 -51.81
CA VAL A 13 41.15 -13.67 -51.05
C VAL A 13 40.83 -13.58 -49.54
N LEU A 14 41.07 -14.68 -48.82
CA LEU A 14 40.83 -14.85 -47.39
C LEU A 14 41.92 -14.18 -46.52
N ALA A 15 41.54 -13.65 -45.36
CA ALA A 15 42.24 -13.92 -44.08
C ALA A 15 41.37 -13.47 -42.89
N ALA A 16 41.24 -14.32 -41.87
CA ALA A 16 40.52 -13.99 -40.65
C ALA A 16 41.42 -13.28 -39.63
N SER A 17 40.86 -12.33 -38.88
CA SER A 17 41.27 -12.05 -37.49
C SER A 17 40.15 -11.35 -36.73
N ALA A 18 39.84 -11.90 -35.57
CA ALA A 18 38.69 -11.55 -34.75
C ALA A 18 38.65 -10.09 -34.29
N SER A 19 37.49 -9.47 -34.46
CA SER A 19 36.91 -8.50 -33.51
C SER A 19 35.40 -8.44 -33.72
N ALA A 20 34.75 -9.60 -33.58
CA ALA A 20 33.31 -9.66 -33.38
C ALA A 20 33.02 -9.04 -32.01
N ARG A 21 32.78 -7.73 -32.00
CA ARG A 21 32.02 -7.11 -30.90
C ARG A 21 30.71 -7.89 -30.82
N PRO A 22 30.34 -8.46 -29.67
CA PRO A 22 28.94 -8.78 -29.44
C PRO A 22 28.17 -7.49 -29.72
N ALA A 23 27.10 -7.57 -30.50
CA ALA A 23 26.07 -6.57 -30.33
C ALA A 23 25.63 -6.71 -28.88
N GLU A 24 25.87 -5.70 -28.05
CA GLU A 24 25.01 -5.43 -26.91
C GLU A 24 23.65 -5.08 -27.51
N GLU A 25 22.93 -6.13 -27.88
CA GLU A 25 21.50 -6.15 -27.77
C GLU A 25 21.22 -5.82 -26.30
N ALA A 26 21.07 -4.52 -26.05
CA ALA A 26 20.36 -4.00 -24.90
C ALA A 26 18.92 -4.50 -25.06
N ALA A 27 18.74 -5.79 -24.75
CA ALA A 27 17.47 -6.36 -24.36
C ALA A 27 17.02 -5.47 -23.21
N SER A 28 16.18 -4.50 -23.56
CA SER A 28 15.45 -3.68 -22.60
C SER A 28 14.69 -4.68 -21.76
N ALA A 29 15.27 -5.00 -20.59
CA ALA A 29 14.74 -6.03 -19.72
C ALA A 29 13.33 -5.57 -19.38
N ALA A 30 12.33 -6.26 -19.94
CA ALA A 30 10.93 -5.95 -19.70
C ALA A 30 10.78 -5.81 -18.18
N PRO A 31 10.34 -4.64 -17.69
CA PRO A 31 10.58 -4.24 -16.30
C PRO A 31 10.09 -5.36 -15.38
N GLY A 32 11.06 -6.00 -14.71
CA GLY A 32 10.85 -7.31 -14.10
C GLY A 32 9.66 -7.27 -13.14
N LYS A 33 8.93 -8.38 -13.00
CA LYS A 33 7.83 -8.43 -12.01
C LYS A 33 8.36 -8.08 -10.63
N ALA A 34 7.57 -7.31 -9.89
CA ALA A 34 7.84 -7.03 -8.50
C ALA A 34 7.93 -8.33 -7.68
N THR A 35 8.74 -8.32 -6.62
CA THR A 35 8.78 -9.41 -5.64
C THR A 35 7.94 -9.07 -4.42
N VAL A 36 7.35 -10.08 -3.79
CA VAL A 36 6.64 -9.91 -2.50
C VAL A 36 7.55 -9.28 -1.44
N ALA A 37 8.86 -9.58 -1.46
CA ALA A 37 9.84 -8.97 -0.55
C ALA A 37 10.01 -7.45 -0.76
N GLN A 38 10.01 -6.95 -2.00
CA GLN A 38 10.00 -5.51 -2.28
C GLN A 38 8.70 -4.87 -1.79
N ALA A 39 7.56 -5.51 -2.04
CA ALA A 39 6.25 -5.02 -1.61
C ALA A 39 6.11 -4.99 -0.08
N SER A 40 6.57 -6.02 0.64
CA SER A 40 6.66 -6.01 2.11
C SER A 40 7.55 -4.86 2.59
N SER A 41 8.73 -4.66 1.99
CA SER A 41 9.61 -3.55 2.36
C SER A 41 8.97 -2.18 2.13
N LEU A 42 8.10 -2.03 1.14
CA LEU A 42 7.33 -0.82 0.91
C LEU A 42 6.30 -0.59 2.03
N LEU A 43 5.48 -1.60 2.34
CA LEU A 43 4.51 -1.54 3.43
C LEU A 43 5.15 -1.27 4.80
N ASP A 44 6.31 -1.88 5.07
CA ASP A 44 7.11 -1.63 6.27
C ASP A 44 7.62 -0.18 6.32
N THR A 45 8.12 0.34 5.19
CA THR A 45 8.59 1.74 5.07
C THR A 45 7.46 2.74 5.32
N MET A 46 6.26 2.45 4.81
CA MET A 46 5.05 3.25 5.06
C MET A 46 4.54 3.10 6.50
N GLY A 47 4.90 2.02 7.19
CA GLY A 47 4.37 1.68 8.52
C GLY A 47 2.92 1.21 8.44
N PHE A 48 2.58 0.41 7.42
CA PHE A 48 1.21 0.06 7.05
C PHE A 48 0.38 -0.52 8.20
N GLU A 49 0.94 -1.39 9.06
CA GLU A 49 0.22 -1.89 10.24
C GLU A 49 -0.24 -0.77 11.19
N ASN A 50 0.52 0.32 11.32
CA ASN A 50 0.12 1.46 12.15
C ASN A 50 -1.01 2.26 11.49
N VAL A 51 -0.99 2.41 10.17
CA VAL A 51 -2.06 3.05 9.40
C VAL A 51 -3.35 2.23 9.51
N LEU A 52 -3.27 0.90 9.38
CA LEU A 52 -4.40 -0.02 9.62
C LEU A 52 -5.00 0.20 11.03
N ARG A 53 -4.17 0.27 12.08
CA ARG A 53 -4.63 0.54 13.46
C ARG A 53 -5.30 1.91 13.60
N GLN A 54 -4.74 2.96 12.99
CA GLN A 54 -5.34 4.30 13.02
C GLN A 54 -6.69 4.32 12.31
N MET A 55 -6.82 3.68 11.14
CA MET A 55 -8.08 3.61 10.40
C MET A 55 -9.15 2.79 11.13
N MET A 56 -8.79 1.72 11.86
CA MET A 56 -9.73 1.01 12.73
C MET A 56 -10.32 1.92 13.82
N VAL A 57 -9.53 2.84 14.39
CA VAL A 57 -10.04 3.87 15.31
C VAL A 57 -11.04 4.78 14.60
N LEU A 58 -10.64 5.35 13.46
CA LEU A 58 -11.43 6.32 12.71
C LEU A 58 -12.78 5.79 12.25
N VAL A 59 -12.82 4.58 11.69
CA VAL A 59 -14.08 3.95 11.23
C VAL A 59 -15.04 3.72 12.40
N ASN A 60 -14.54 3.55 13.63
CA ASN A 60 -15.36 3.46 14.82
C ASN A 60 -15.71 4.82 15.44
N ASP A 61 -15.02 5.92 15.09
CA ASP A 61 -15.29 7.28 15.55
C ASP A 61 -16.30 8.00 14.64
N GLN A 62 -16.13 7.89 13.32
CA GLN A 62 -16.98 8.56 12.32
C GLN A 62 -18.43 8.05 12.27
N THR A 63 -18.74 6.96 12.97
CA THR A 63 -20.07 6.31 12.95
C THR A 63 -20.87 6.49 14.24
N LEU A 64 -20.47 7.43 15.10
CA LEU A 64 -21.13 7.75 16.36
C LEU A 64 -21.70 9.19 16.30
N PRO A 65 -22.89 9.46 16.87
CA PRO A 65 -23.30 10.83 17.17
C PRO A 65 -22.35 11.45 18.22
N GLU A 66 -22.33 12.78 18.34
CA GLU A 66 -21.36 13.62 19.09
C GLU A 66 -21.20 13.34 20.61
N GLU A 67 -21.78 12.27 21.15
CA GLU A 67 -21.54 11.85 22.53
C GLU A 67 -20.06 11.43 22.73
N PRO A 68 -19.35 12.01 23.72
CA PRO A 68 -18.01 11.57 24.05
C PRO A 68 -18.02 10.08 24.46
N ARG A 69 -17.14 9.26 23.87
CA ARG A 69 -16.95 7.87 24.29
C ARG A 69 -16.62 7.79 25.79
N GLU A 70 -17.32 6.92 26.50
CA GLU A 70 -16.93 6.46 27.84
C GLU A 70 -15.49 5.90 27.78
N ASP A 71 -14.68 6.15 28.81
CA ASP A 71 -13.27 5.70 28.79
C ASP A 71 -13.14 4.16 28.76
N GLY A 72 -14.15 3.45 29.26
CA GLY A 72 -14.26 1.99 29.12
C GLY A 72 -14.40 1.51 27.67
N ASP A 73 -15.08 2.26 26.81
CA ASP A 73 -15.21 1.93 25.38
C ASP A 73 -13.87 2.15 24.67
N LYS A 74 -13.16 3.24 24.97
CA LYS A 74 -11.81 3.51 24.43
C LYS A 74 -10.83 2.39 24.80
N ALA A 75 -10.82 1.96 26.06
CA ALA A 75 -9.95 0.89 26.53
C ALA A 75 -10.29 -0.47 25.89
N LEU A 76 -11.59 -0.76 25.70
CA LEU A 76 -12.04 -1.98 25.00
C LEU A 76 -11.57 -2.01 23.54
N LEU A 77 -11.73 -0.90 22.81
CA LEU A 77 -11.29 -0.77 21.42
C LEU A 77 -9.76 -0.90 21.30
N GLN A 78 -9.00 -0.26 22.21
CA GLN A 78 -7.55 -0.41 22.27
C GLN A 78 -7.12 -1.86 22.50
N ARG A 79 -7.75 -2.57 23.43
CA ARG A 79 -7.50 -4.00 23.67
C ARG A 79 -7.85 -4.86 22.46
N TRP A 80 -8.95 -4.57 21.77
CA TRP A 80 -9.37 -5.32 20.58
C TRP A 80 -8.43 -5.11 19.39
N MET A 81 -8.02 -3.86 19.12
CA MET A 81 -7.00 -3.58 18.11
C MET A 81 -5.67 -4.24 18.47
N ALA A 82 -5.24 -4.21 19.73
CA ALA A 82 -4.01 -4.88 20.18
C ALA A 82 -4.06 -6.41 20.00
N ALA A 83 -5.23 -7.04 20.17
CA ALA A 83 -5.45 -8.46 19.89
C ALA A 83 -5.48 -8.77 18.37
N THR A 84 -5.74 -7.77 17.53
CA THR A 84 -5.81 -7.92 16.06
C THR A 84 -4.41 -8.08 15.46
N LYS A 85 -4.17 -9.26 14.87
CA LYS A 85 -2.93 -9.60 14.15
C LYS A 85 -3.02 -9.07 12.71
N LEU A 86 -2.19 -8.10 12.37
CA LEU A 86 -2.22 -7.42 11.07
C LEU A 86 -1.20 -7.99 10.08
N GLN A 87 -0.26 -8.82 10.54
CA GLN A 87 0.74 -9.47 9.68
C GLN A 87 0.11 -10.27 8.51
N PRO A 88 -1.00 -11.02 8.69
CA PRO A 88 -1.66 -11.70 7.56
C PRO A 88 -2.27 -10.74 6.54
N VAL A 89 -2.78 -9.58 7.00
CA VAL A 89 -3.31 -8.53 6.12
C VAL A 89 -2.16 -7.92 5.31
N ALA A 90 -1.11 -7.48 5.99
CA ALA A 90 0.09 -6.91 5.35
C ALA A 90 0.75 -7.89 4.35
N ALA A 91 0.78 -9.20 4.64
CA ALA A 91 1.29 -10.21 3.72
C ALA A 91 0.43 -10.34 2.44
N GLN A 92 -0.90 -10.30 2.56
CA GLN A 92 -1.81 -10.34 1.41
C GLN A 92 -1.76 -9.03 0.59
N THR A 93 -1.69 -7.87 1.26
CA THR A 93 -1.46 -6.58 0.60
C THR A 93 -0.12 -6.57 -0.16
N ALA A 94 0.95 -7.11 0.42
CA ALA A 94 2.25 -7.24 -0.25
C ALA A 94 2.18 -8.16 -1.48
N GLN A 95 1.43 -9.26 -1.40
CA GLN A 95 1.21 -10.14 -2.54
C GLN A 95 0.44 -9.41 -3.66
N ARG A 96 -0.67 -8.73 -3.35
CA ARG A 96 -1.43 -7.94 -4.34
C ARG A 96 -0.58 -6.86 -5.02
N LEU A 97 0.21 -6.12 -4.24
CA LEU A 97 1.15 -5.13 -4.78
C LEU A 97 2.15 -5.79 -5.74
N ALA A 98 2.77 -6.91 -5.36
CA ALA A 98 3.74 -7.61 -6.20
C ALA A 98 3.13 -8.21 -7.49
N GLU A 99 1.84 -8.57 -7.46
CA GLU A 99 1.12 -9.10 -8.62
C GLU A 99 0.73 -8.01 -9.63
N GLN A 100 0.45 -6.79 -9.15
CA GLN A 100 -0.07 -5.66 -9.94
C GLN A 100 1.01 -4.66 -10.39
N THR A 101 2.26 -4.80 -9.94
CA THR A 101 3.34 -3.82 -10.17
C THR A 101 4.59 -4.44 -10.78
N SER A 102 5.39 -3.60 -11.44
CA SER A 102 6.77 -3.94 -11.82
C SER A 102 7.75 -3.60 -10.68
N ALA A 103 8.91 -4.26 -10.69
CA ALA A 103 10.02 -3.97 -9.79
C ALA A 103 10.48 -2.51 -9.90
N ALA A 104 10.46 -1.93 -11.11
CA ALA A 104 10.81 -0.53 -11.33
C ALA A 104 9.87 0.43 -10.60
N GLN A 105 8.56 0.15 -10.64
CA GLN A 105 7.53 0.91 -9.93
C GLN A 105 7.67 0.78 -8.40
N LEU A 106 7.88 -0.44 -7.87
CA LEU A 106 8.13 -0.60 -6.42
C LEU A 106 9.43 0.06 -5.98
N ASP A 107 10.49 0.01 -6.78
CA ASP A 107 11.77 0.68 -6.47
C ASP A 107 11.63 2.21 -6.54
N GLU A 108 10.75 2.74 -7.38
CA GLU A 108 10.35 4.16 -7.39
C GLU A 108 9.60 4.54 -6.11
N ALA A 109 8.55 3.80 -5.75
CA ALA A 109 7.80 4.05 -4.51
C ALA A 109 8.69 3.92 -3.26
N LEU A 110 9.53 2.89 -3.18
CA LEU A 110 10.51 2.71 -2.10
C LEU A 110 11.50 3.88 -2.02
N ARG A 111 11.95 4.41 -3.15
CA ARG A 111 12.84 5.58 -3.21
C ARG A 111 12.11 6.84 -2.74
N TYR A 112 10.85 7.02 -3.13
CA TYR A 112 10.02 8.13 -2.68
C TYR A 112 9.79 8.09 -1.17
N PHE A 113 9.24 6.99 -0.63
CA PHE A 113 8.91 6.87 0.79
C PHE A 113 10.14 6.86 1.71
N ARG A 114 11.33 6.52 1.22
CA ARG A 114 12.61 6.68 1.95
C ARG A 114 13.21 8.09 1.86
N SER A 115 12.70 8.95 0.96
CA SER A 115 13.16 10.34 0.84
C SER A 115 12.61 11.24 1.95
N ALA A 116 13.18 12.44 2.10
CA ALA A 116 12.66 13.44 3.03
C ALA A 116 11.21 13.85 2.74
N ALA A 117 10.80 13.89 1.46
CA ALA A 117 9.43 14.23 1.08
C ALA A 117 8.45 13.12 1.49
N GLY A 118 8.76 11.87 1.15
CA GLY A 118 7.92 10.72 1.53
C GLY A 118 7.86 10.49 3.04
N GLN A 119 8.94 10.76 3.79
CA GLN A 119 8.89 10.71 5.27
C GLN A 119 8.03 11.83 5.87
N THR A 120 8.03 13.03 5.29
CA THR A 120 7.09 14.11 5.68
C THR A 120 5.65 13.75 5.33
N GLU A 121 5.39 13.17 4.16
CA GLU A 121 4.07 12.68 3.80
C GLU A 121 3.57 11.64 4.79
N LEU A 122 4.38 10.63 5.12
CA LEU A 122 4.03 9.60 6.10
C LEU A 122 3.82 10.19 7.51
N SER A 123 4.56 11.23 7.89
CA SER A 123 4.30 11.99 9.13
C SER A 123 2.97 12.74 9.07
N CYS A 124 2.66 13.37 7.93
CA CYS A 124 1.39 14.05 7.72
C CYS A 124 0.22 13.07 7.77
N VAL A 125 0.25 11.95 7.05
CA VAL A 125 -0.81 10.92 7.07
C VAL A 125 -1.08 10.42 8.50
N ARG A 126 -0.03 10.17 9.29
CA ARG A 126 -0.15 9.69 10.69
C ARG A 126 -0.78 10.72 11.64
N ASP A 127 -0.59 12.01 11.37
CA ASP A 127 -1.13 13.11 12.19
C ASP A 127 -2.50 13.61 11.69
N SER A 128 -2.75 13.50 10.38
CA SER A 128 -3.94 14.02 9.68
C SER A 128 -5.17 13.11 9.72
N ALA A 129 -5.19 12.12 10.62
CA ALA A 129 -6.28 11.18 10.82
C ALA A 129 -7.69 11.85 10.97
N ALA A 130 -7.76 13.15 11.28
CA ALA A 130 -9.02 13.92 11.34
C ALA A 130 -9.07 15.26 10.55
N THR A 131 -7.97 15.79 10.00
CA THR A 131 -7.93 17.13 9.31
C THR A 131 -6.67 17.32 8.45
N PRO A 132 -6.60 18.42 7.67
CA PRO A 132 -7.04 18.58 6.27
C PRO A 132 -6.10 17.88 5.25
N ALA A 133 -6.35 18.06 3.95
CA ALA A 133 -5.63 17.38 2.85
C ALA A 133 -4.09 17.33 3.03
N VAL A 134 -3.51 16.13 2.87
CA VAL A 134 -2.10 15.80 3.15
C VAL A 134 -1.12 16.81 2.54
N SER A 135 -1.37 17.27 1.31
CA SER A 135 -0.52 18.24 0.61
C SER A 135 -0.36 19.57 1.36
N ALA A 136 -1.38 20.05 2.09
CA ALA A 136 -1.29 21.27 2.90
C ALA A 136 -0.39 21.06 4.15
N CYS A 137 -0.42 19.87 4.74
CA CYS A 137 0.50 19.50 5.81
C CYS A 137 1.95 19.40 5.28
N ILE A 138 2.16 18.83 4.09
CA ILE A 138 3.48 18.78 3.44
C ILE A 138 4.00 20.19 3.14
N GLU A 139 3.15 21.10 2.64
CA GLU A 139 3.52 22.50 2.41
C GLU A 139 3.97 23.17 3.72
N GLN A 140 3.20 23.01 4.80
CA GLN A 140 3.49 23.61 6.10
C GLN A 140 4.78 23.06 6.75
N ARG A 141 5.04 21.75 6.65
CA ARG A 141 6.14 21.07 7.37
C ARG A 141 7.40 20.89 6.54
N GLY A 142 7.23 20.55 5.27
CA GLY A 142 8.29 20.22 4.33
C GLY A 142 8.62 21.33 3.33
N GLY A 143 7.72 22.31 3.18
CA GLY A 143 7.86 23.41 2.24
C GLY A 143 7.73 22.98 0.76
N GLU A 144 7.81 23.99 -0.10
CA GLU A 144 7.68 23.89 -1.56
C GLU A 144 8.52 22.77 -2.21
N ALA A 145 9.73 22.51 -1.71
CA ALA A 145 10.59 21.47 -2.28
C ALA A 145 10.01 20.05 -2.08
N GLN A 146 9.44 19.78 -0.90
CA GLN A 146 8.82 18.49 -0.59
C GLN A 146 7.42 18.39 -1.21
N LEU A 147 6.68 19.49 -1.25
CA LEU A 147 5.38 19.55 -1.94
C LEU A 147 5.50 19.25 -3.44
N ARG A 148 6.54 19.76 -4.11
CA ARG A 148 6.82 19.42 -5.51
C ARG A 148 7.20 17.95 -5.70
N ALA A 149 7.99 17.38 -4.79
CA ALA A 149 8.35 15.96 -4.84
C ALA A 149 7.13 15.05 -4.61
N HIS A 150 6.24 15.41 -3.69
CA HIS A 150 4.96 14.74 -3.47
C HIS A 150 4.06 14.80 -4.71
N ARG A 151 3.88 15.98 -5.32
CA ARG A 151 3.11 16.11 -6.58
C ARG A 151 3.69 15.24 -7.71
N ALA A 152 5.01 15.27 -7.90
CA ALA A 152 5.66 14.44 -8.91
C ALA A 152 5.52 12.93 -8.66
N PHE A 153 5.35 12.49 -7.40
CA PHE A 153 5.05 11.10 -7.07
C PHE A 153 3.55 10.78 -7.22
N ALA A 154 2.66 11.70 -6.84
CA ALA A 154 1.21 11.57 -7.06
C ALA A 154 0.82 11.50 -8.55
N ASP A 155 1.63 12.13 -9.42
CA ASP A 155 1.49 12.04 -10.87
C ASP A 155 2.11 10.73 -11.46
N SER A 156 2.61 9.79 -10.64
CA SER A 156 3.25 8.55 -11.10
C SER A 156 2.26 7.38 -11.25
N ASP A 157 2.54 6.49 -12.22
CA ASP A 157 1.71 5.31 -12.50
C ASP A 157 1.54 4.37 -11.28
N ILE A 158 2.50 4.37 -10.35
CA ILE A 158 2.50 3.49 -9.18
C ILE A 158 1.65 4.03 -8.02
N GLU A 159 1.44 5.34 -7.91
CA GLU A 159 0.71 5.90 -6.77
C GLU A 159 -0.75 5.43 -6.76
N ASN A 160 -1.44 5.46 -7.91
CA ASN A 160 -2.80 4.96 -8.05
C ASN A 160 -2.90 3.46 -7.66
N THR A 161 -1.98 2.61 -8.11
CA THR A 161 -1.97 1.18 -7.75
C THR A 161 -1.70 0.96 -6.26
N ILE A 162 -0.89 1.81 -5.62
CA ILE A 162 -0.73 1.79 -4.16
C ILE A 162 -2.06 2.20 -3.50
N GLY A 163 -2.67 3.30 -3.93
CA GLY A 163 -3.96 3.79 -3.43
C GLY A 163 -5.04 2.72 -3.45
N ASP A 164 -5.24 2.07 -4.61
CA ASP A 164 -6.23 1.01 -4.81
C ASP A 164 -5.96 -0.21 -3.90
N VAL A 165 -4.74 -0.75 -3.92
CA VAL A 165 -4.40 -1.98 -3.16
C VAL A 165 -4.38 -1.75 -1.64
N LEU A 166 -4.01 -0.55 -1.18
CA LEU A 166 -4.17 -0.17 0.22
C LEU A 166 -5.65 0.02 0.57
N GLY A 167 -6.44 0.66 -0.31
CA GLY A 167 -7.89 0.83 -0.20
C GLY A 167 -8.64 -0.47 0.02
N ASP A 168 -8.43 -1.46 -0.86
CA ASP A 168 -9.00 -2.82 -0.75
C ASP A 168 -8.64 -3.49 0.59
N SER A 169 -7.46 -3.19 1.13
CA SER A 169 -6.98 -3.79 2.38
C SER A 169 -7.66 -3.23 3.64
N PHE A 170 -8.49 -2.18 3.52
CA PHE A 170 -9.44 -1.74 4.55
C PHE A 170 -10.81 -2.46 4.45
N GLY A 171 -10.87 -3.56 3.70
CA GLY A 171 -12.06 -4.37 3.47
C GLY A 171 -12.10 -5.70 4.25
N PRO A 172 -12.62 -6.78 3.64
CA PRO A 172 -12.93 -8.05 4.31
C PRO A 172 -11.77 -8.68 5.11
N GLU A 173 -10.52 -8.51 4.69
CA GLU A 173 -9.34 -9.08 5.34
C GLU A 173 -9.08 -8.46 6.71
N LEU A 174 -9.26 -7.14 6.83
CA LEU A 174 -9.16 -6.43 8.11
C LEU A 174 -10.29 -6.87 9.05
N PHE A 175 -11.48 -7.15 8.53
CA PHE A 175 -12.63 -7.62 9.32
C PHE A 175 -12.44 -9.08 9.75
N ALA A 176 -11.90 -9.93 8.88
CA ALA A 176 -11.53 -11.31 9.21
C ALA A 176 -10.45 -11.33 10.31
N ALA A 177 -9.41 -10.49 10.21
CA ALA A 177 -8.38 -10.35 11.23
C ALA A 177 -8.95 -9.85 12.57
N ALA A 178 -9.81 -8.82 12.54
CA ALA A 178 -10.45 -8.27 13.73
C ALA A 178 -11.44 -9.25 14.38
N SER A 179 -12.13 -10.07 13.58
CA SER A 179 -13.05 -11.11 14.08
C SER A 179 -12.28 -12.29 14.69
N ALA A 180 -11.23 -12.77 14.03
CA ALA A 180 -10.36 -13.84 14.53
C ALA A 180 -9.65 -13.46 15.85
N ALA A 181 -9.42 -12.17 16.09
CA ALA A 181 -8.92 -11.68 17.37
C ALA A 181 -9.86 -11.97 18.55
N LEU A 182 -11.16 -12.08 18.31
CA LEU A 182 -12.18 -12.38 19.33
C LEU A 182 -12.26 -13.88 19.66
N ASP A 183 -11.96 -14.75 18.69
CA ASP A 183 -12.00 -16.21 18.91
C ASP A 183 -10.89 -16.70 19.85
N GLY A 184 -9.78 -15.95 19.96
CA GLY A 184 -8.71 -16.22 20.92
C GLY A 184 -8.96 -15.69 22.35
N ASP A 185 -9.95 -14.82 22.58
CA ASP A 185 -10.23 -14.21 23.89
C ASP A 185 -11.75 -14.13 24.16
N ALA A 186 -12.25 -15.14 24.87
CA ALA A 186 -13.67 -15.25 25.23
C ALA A 186 -14.17 -14.12 26.17
N ALA A 187 -13.28 -13.41 26.87
CA ALA A 187 -13.68 -12.23 27.65
C ALA A 187 -13.86 -11.02 26.71
N LEU A 188 -12.87 -10.76 25.86
CA LEU A 188 -12.93 -9.71 24.83
C LEU A 188 -14.15 -9.90 23.92
N LYS A 189 -14.42 -11.14 23.47
CA LYS A 189 -15.59 -11.45 22.64
C LYS A 189 -16.92 -11.08 23.31
N ARG A 190 -17.06 -11.29 24.62
CA ARG A 190 -18.27 -10.86 25.38
C ARG A 190 -18.34 -9.34 25.55
N ASP A 191 -17.21 -8.70 25.83
CA ASP A 191 -17.15 -7.26 26.04
C ASP A 191 -17.46 -6.51 24.72
N VAL A 192 -16.85 -6.94 23.60
CA VAL A 192 -17.13 -6.44 22.25
C VAL A 192 -18.58 -6.71 21.83
N ALA A 193 -19.14 -7.90 22.09
CA ALA A 193 -20.55 -8.17 21.81
C ALA A 193 -21.51 -7.23 22.59
N ARG A 194 -21.19 -6.91 23.86
CA ARG A 194 -21.96 -5.94 24.65
C ARG A 194 -21.81 -4.52 24.11
N TYR A 195 -20.61 -4.12 23.72
CA TYR A 195 -20.33 -2.83 23.10
C TYR A 195 -21.11 -2.69 21.78
N CYS A 196 -21.01 -3.68 20.87
CA CYS A 196 -21.70 -3.67 19.58
C CYS A 196 -23.24 -3.70 19.69
N LYS A 197 -23.80 -4.29 20.75
CA LYS A 197 -25.24 -4.17 21.03
C LYS A 197 -25.67 -2.73 21.37
N ARG A 198 -24.78 -1.93 21.97
CA ARG A 198 -25.03 -0.49 22.25
C ARG A 198 -24.67 0.41 21.06
N ARG A 199 -23.63 0.05 20.30
CA ARG A 199 -23.07 0.82 19.17
C ARG A 199 -22.95 -0.12 17.94
N PRO A 200 -24.02 -0.32 17.14
CA PRO A 200 -24.05 -1.34 16.07
C PRO A 200 -23.33 -0.93 14.77
N THR A 201 -22.77 0.28 14.71
CA THR A 201 -22.14 0.87 13.51
C THR A 201 -20.60 0.75 13.55
N GLY A 202 -19.90 1.22 12.51
CA GLY A 202 -18.44 1.21 12.46
C GLY A 202 -17.86 -0.21 12.51
N LEU A 203 -16.81 -0.43 13.32
CA LEU A 203 -16.21 -1.76 13.54
C LEU A 203 -17.25 -2.85 13.90
N CYS A 204 -18.33 -2.48 14.58
CA CYS A 204 -19.36 -3.44 14.99
C CYS A 204 -20.28 -3.91 13.85
N ALA A 205 -20.53 -3.06 12.84
CA ALA A 205 -21.22 -3.49 11.63
C ALA A 205 -20.39 -4.53 10.85
N MET A 206 -19.06 -4.42 10.96
CA MET A 206 -18.10 -5.22 10.18
C MET A 206 -17.80 -6.58 10.84
N VAL A 207 -17.98 -6.71 12.18
CA VAL A 207 -17.98 -8.01 12.89
C VAL A 207 -19.36 -8.66 12.89
N GLY A 208 -20.45 -7.87 12.97
CA GLY A 208 -21.82 -8.38 12.95
C GLY A 208 -22.24 -8.99 11.61
N ALA A 209 -21.48 -8.72 10.54
CA ALA A 209 -21.71 -9.23 9.18
C ALA A 209 -20.90 -10.49 8.83
N ALA A 210 -20.34 -11.20 9.83
CA ALA A 210 -19.96 -12.60 9.61
C ALA A 210 -21.19 -13.37 9.07
N PRO A 211 -21.06 -14.16 7.99
CA PRO A 211 -22.22 -14.75 7.33
C PRO A 211 -22.98 -15.61 8.33
N ALA A 212 -24.31 -15.42 8.38
CA ALA A 212 -25.18 -16.35 9.08
C ALA A 212 -24.87 -17.75 8.56
N GLU A 213 -24.62 -18.70 9.46
CA GLU A 213 -24.33 -20.08 9.08
C GLU A 213 -25.42 -20.57 8.13
N SER A 214 -25.01 -21.19 7.02
CA SER A 214 -25.89 -21.76 6.02
C SER A 214 -26.77 -22.83 6.66
N GLY A 215 -27.95 -22.43 7.13
CA GLY A 215 -28.92 -23.31 7.76
C GLY A 215 -29.27 -24.47 6.82
N SER A 216 -29.20 -25.68 7.36
CA SER A 216 -29.50 -26.94 6.66
C SER A 216 -30.97 -27.08 6.28
#